data_AF-A0A1S9MID1-F1
#
_entry.id   AF-A0A1S9MID1-F1
#
_cell.length_a   1.000
_cell.length_b   1.000
_cell.length_c   1.000
_cell.angle_alpha   90.00
_cell.angle_beta   90.00
_cell.angle_gamma   90.00
#
_symmetry.space_group_name_H-M   'P 1'
#
loop_
_entity.id
_entity.type
_entity.pdbx_description
1 polymer ?
#
loop_
_entity_poly.entity_id
_entity_poly.type
_entity_poly.pdbx_seq_one_letter_code
_entity_poly.pdbx_strand_id
1 'polypeptide(L)'
;METSTSARRLFLIGSEASKAMSPDLWNPVLRKMTIGWSYEAWDVPAGASMAEVRAKLLETDVVAANVTMPHKQWAAGAGETVTDPVRLSGAANLLVRHEKQLEAHNTDITAVTALHGDRSERHAVMFGAGGAARATLVALKDRVDHVSIADRDSEASRQLLELAARLGMDASETTWDGAQRQALRASLIVNATPLGKNRQDGPVWGMAGLADDAMVYDFVYAKHVTASIASAKEQGLRYADGWDHLREQAAAMVPVLGLPPQTGLLLERTLATIHGGSAAVGPI
;
A
#
# COMPACT_ATOMS: atom_id res chain seq x y z
N MET A 1 28.75 31.16 7.00
CA MET A 1 27.40 31.53 6.57
C MET A 1 26.57 30.26 6.66
N GLU A 2 26.01 29.99 7.84
CA GLU A 2 25.15 28.83 8.06
C GLU A 2 23.89 29.03 7.23
N THR A 3 23.77 28.29 6.13
CA THR A 3 22.49 28.14 5.45
C THR A 3 21.57 27.44 6.44
N SER A 4 20.68 28.21 7.09
CA SER A 4 19.52 27.68 7.78
C SER A 4 18.80 26.76 6.80
N THR A 5 19.01 25.46 6.92
CA THR A 5 18.24 24.45 6.20
C THR A 5 16.83 24.54 6.76
N SER A 6 15.95 25.25 6.04
CA SER A 6 14.52 25.25 6.32
C SER A 6 14.07 23.80 6.50
N ALA A 7 13.41 23.50 7.61
CA ALA A 7 12.88 22.16 7.89
C ALA A 7 12.07 21.66 6.69
N ARG A 8 12.36 20.45 6.24
CA ARG A 8 11.73 19.86 5.05
C ARG A 8 10.64 18.90 5.47
N ARG A 9 9.44 19.01 4.90
CA ARG A 9 8.26 18.24 5.31
C ARG A 9 7.89 17.18 4.28
N LEU A 10 7.75 15.95 4.75
CA LEU A 10 7.14 14.83 4.05
C LEU A 10 5.77 14.57 4.68
N PHE A 11 4.69 14.63 3.91
CA PHE A 11 3.35 14.35 4.43
C PHE A 11 2.92 12.91 4.23
N LEU A 12 1.98 12.44 5.06
CA LEU A 12 1.03 11.39 4.70
C LEU A 12 -0.36 12.01 4.57
N ILE A 13 -0.92 11.98 3.37
CA ILE A 13 -2.26 12.49 3.06
C ILE A 13 -3.25 11.32 3.02
N GLY A 14 -4.36 11.45 3.74
CA GLY A 14 -5.44 10.47 3.75
C GLY A 14 -6.57 10.92 4.66
N SER A 15 -7.74 10.26 4.62
CA SER A 15 -8.86 10.64 5.49
C SER A 15 -8.64 10.31 6.98
N GLU A 16 -7.71 9.40 7.26
CA GLU A 16 -7.34 8.97 8.62
C GLU A 16 -5.82 8.77 8.73
N ALA A 17 -5.05 9.66 8.08
CA ALA A 17 -3.59 9.61 8.08
C ALA A 17 -3.00 9.67 9.50
N SER A 18 -3.64 10.40 10.42
CA SER A 18 -3.23 10.49 11.83
C SER A 18 -3.25 9.16 12.59
N LYS A 19 -3.99 8.15 12.10
CA LYS A 19 -4.04 6.81 12.67
C LYS A 19 -3.02 5.84 12.07
N ALA A 20 -2.28 6.26 11.05
CA ALA A 20 -1.30 5.43 10.38
C ALA A 20 0.01 5.33 11.17
N MET A 21 0.76 4.24 10.96
CA MET A 21 2.06 4.03 11.60
C MET A 21 3.22 4.65 10.82
N SER A 22 2.98 5.18 9.62
CA SER A 22 4.05 5.74 8.77
C SER A 22 4.84 6.87 9.44
N PRO A 23 4.24 7.81 10.19
CA PRO A 23 5.00 8.81 10.95
C PRO A 23 5.90 8.19 12.03
N ASP A 24 5.43 7.14 12.71
CA ASP A 24 6.21 6.42 13.74
C ASP A 24 7.37 5.62 13.13
N LEU A 25 7.21 5.17 11.89
CA LEU A 25 8.28 4.51 11.12
C LEU A 25 9.32 5.51 10.60
N TRP A 26 8.89 6.57 9.93
CA TRP A 26 9.78 7.47 9.20
C TRP A 26 10.50 8.48 10.09
N ASN A 27 9.83 9.08 11.08
CA ASN A 27 10.47 10.12 11.91
C ASN A 27 11.72 9.63 12.66
N PRO A 28 11.76 8.43 13.27
CA PRO A 28 13.00 7.90 13.86
C PRO A 28 14.13 7.73 12.84
N VAL A 29 13.81 7.31 11.62
CA VAL A 29 14.78 7.14 10.54
C VAL A 29 15.34 8.49 10.09
N LEU A 30 14.46 9.46 9.81
CA LEU A 30 14.85 10.81 9.37
C LEU A 30 15.72 11.53 10.42
N ARG A 31 15.41 11.37 11.72
CA ARG A 31 16.25 11.89 12.81
C ARG A 31 17.65 11.27 12.81
N LYS A 32 17.76 9.94 12.64
CA LYS A 32 19.06 9.25 12.58
C LYS A 32 19.90 9.66 11.38
N MET A 33 19.26 10.09 10.29
CA MET A 33 19.95 10.57 9.10
C MET A 33 20.43 12.02 9.22
N THR A 34 19.98 12.78 10.23
CA THR A 34 20.36 14.19 10.47
C THR A 34 20.09 15.12 9.29
N ILE A 35 19.11 14.81 8.44
CA ILE A 35 18.80 15.58 7.22
C ILE A 35 17.80 16.74 7.43
N GLY A 36 17.27 16.91 8.64
CA GLY A 36 16.34 17.99 8.99
C GLY A 36 14.94 17.84 8.36
N TRP A 37 14.52 16.61 8.08
CA TRP A 37 13.18 16.32 7.55
C TRP A 37 12.22 15.88 8.66
N SER A 38 10.95 16.24 8.54
CA SER A 38 9.83 15.70 9.34
C SER A 38 8.89 14.87 8.48
N TYR A 39 8.26 13.85 9.08
CA TYR A 39 7.16 13.09 8.48
C TYR A 39 5.86 13.40 9.23
N GLU A 40 4.91 14.07 8.59
CA GLU A 40 3.71 14.62 9.21
C GLU A 40 2.44 13.97 8.65
N ALA A 41 1.53 13.54 9.51
CA ALA A 41 0.21 13.11 9.08
C ALA A 41 -0.67 14.33 8.77
N TRP A 42 -1.35 14.30 7.63
CA TRP A 42 -2.31 15.31 7.22
C TRP A 42 -3.65 14.66 6.89
N ASP A 43 -4.60 14.79 7.82
CA ASP A 43 -5.96 14.32 7.62
C ASP A 43 -6.69 15.21 6.60
N VAL A 44 -6.96 14.63 5.43
CA VAL A 44 -7.69 15.25 4.32
C VAL A 44 -8.95 14.41 4.09
N PRO A 45 -10.14 14.88 4.49
CA PRO A 45 -11.40 14.17 4.23
C PRO A 45 -11.69 14.02 2.72
N ALA A 46 -12.54 13.05 2.37
CA ALA A 46 -12.89 12.77 0.96
C ALA A 46 -13.48 13.97 0.20
N GLY A 47 -14.16 14.89 0.90
CA GLY A 47 -14.76 16.10 0.32
C GLY A 47 -13.92 17.37 0.45
N ALA A 48 -12.64 17.26 0.85
CA ALA A 48 -11.77 18.41 0.99
C ALA A 48 -11.41 19.06 -0.35
N SER A 49 -11.01 20.33 -0.33
CA SER A 49 -10.53 21.05 -1.51
C SER A 49 -9.16 20.52 -1.93
N MET A 50 -9.12 19.66 -2.95
CA MET A 50 -7.85 19.13 -3.45
C MET A 50 -6.97 20.19 -4.13
N ALA A 51 -7.54 21.35 -4.49
CA ALA A 51 -6.77 22.51 -4.94
C ALA A 51 -5.92 23.11 -3.81
N GLU A 52 -6.46 23.21 -2.60
CA GLU A 52 -5.71 23.65 -1.41
C GLU A 52 -4.64 22.64 -1.02
N VAL A 53 -4.97 21.34 -1.13
CA VAL A 53 -4.01 20.26 -0.90
C VAL A 53 -2.82 20.41 -1.85
N ARG A 54 -3.08 20.57 -3.15
CA ARG A 54 -2.04 20.77 -4.15
C ARG A 54 -1.23 22.04 -3.90
N ALA A 55 -1.87 23.16 -3.55
CA ALA A 55 -1.19 24.42 -3.27
C ALA A 55 -0.19 24.28 -2.12
N LYS A 56 -0.58 23.60 -1.03
CA LYS A 56 0.32 23.31 0.10
C LYS A 56 1.49 22.43 -0.32
N LEU A 57 1.25 21.39 -1.12
CA LEU A 57 2.30 20.48 -1.58
C LEU A 57 3.37 21.16 -2.45
N LEU A 58 3.09 22.36 -2.97
CA LEU A 58 4.03 23.16 -3.74
C LEU A 58 4.82 24.18 -2.90
N GLU A 59 4.53 24.30 -1.60
CA GLU A 59 5.30 25.13 -0.67
C GLU A 59 6.79 24.70 -0.66
N THR A 60 7.69 25.67 -0.51
CA THR A 60 9.14 25.46 -0.71
C THR A 60 9.79 24.54 0.33
N ASP A 61 9.15 24.37 1.47
CA ASP A 61 9.58 23.51 2.57
C ASP A 61 8.98 22.10 2.47
N VAL A 62 8.13 21.80 1.49
CA VAL A 62 7.62 20.44 1.24
C VAL A 62 8.57 19.71 0.29
N VAL A 63 8.83 18.43 0.56
CA VAL A 63 9.67 17.59 -0.31
C VAL A 63 8.88 16.52 -1.02
N ALA A 64 7.89 15.93 -0.35
CA ALA A 64 7.07 14.88 -0.90
C ALA A 64 5.82 14.66 -0.03
N ALA A 65 4.89 13.85 -0.52
CA ALA A 65 3.78 13.34 0.25
C ALA A 65 3.48 11.90 -0.13
N ASN A 66 3.47 11.00 0.85
CA ASN A 66 2.72 9.77 0.69
C ASN A 66 1.22 10.08 0.62
N VAL A 67 0.51 9.30 -0.17
CA VAL A 67 -0.94 9.43 -0.34
C VAL A 67 -1.57 8.06 -0.11
N THR A 68 -2.57 8.03 0.77
CA THR A 68 -3.38 6.84 1.06
C THR A 68 -4.85 7.09 0.75
N MET A 69 -5.70 6.12 1.10
CA MET A 69 -7.15 6.22 0.90
C MET A 69 -7.72 7.54 1.44
N PRO A 70 -8.66 8.17 0.72
CA PRO A 70 -9.20 7.79 -0.60
C PRO A 70 -8.46 8.44 -1.80
N HIS A 71 -7.34 9.12 -1.58
CA HIS A 71 -6.83 10.14 -2.51
C HIS A 71 -5.84 9.64 -3.57
N LYS A 72 -5.58 8.34 -3.67
CA LYS A 72 -4.53 7.80 -4.57
C LYS A 72 -4.80 8.06 -6.06
N GLN A 73 -6.08 8.08 -6.48
CA GLN A 73 -6.44 8.41 -7.86
C GLN A 73 -6.25 9.90 -8.15
N TRP A 74 -6.63 10.77 -7.21
CA TRP A 74 -6.34 12.20 -7.33
C TRP A 74 -4.84 12.44 -7.44
N ALA A 75 -4.03 11.79 -6.61
CA ALA A 75 -2.58 11.94 -6.64
C ALA A 75 -1.99 11.58 -8.01
N ALA A 76 -2.49 10.52 -8.66
CA ALA A 76 -2.06 10.18 -10.01
C ALA A 76 -2.33 11.29 -11.03
N GLY A 77 -3.45 12.02 -10.89
CA GLY A 77 -3.78 13.17 -11.75
C GLY A 77 -3.18 14.51 -11.31
N ALA A 78 -2.60 14.59 -10.10
CA ALA A 78 -2.02 15.81 -9.56
C ALA A 78 -0.59 16.07 -10.04
N GLY A 79 0.11 15.03 -10.51
CA GLY A 79 1.48 15.14 -11.00
C GLY A 79 1.56 15.61 -12.45
N GLU A 80 2.48 16.52 -12.74
CA GLU A 80 2.83 16.91 -14.12
C GLU A 80 3.63 15.82 -14.82
N THR A 81 4.46 15.11 -14.06
CA THR A 81 5.19 13.92 -14.52
C THR A 81 4.69 12.71 -13.74
N VAL A 82 4.46 11.61 -14.44
CA VAL A 82 4.02 10.36 -13.81
C VAL A 82 4.88 9.21 -14.29
N THR A 83 5.25 8.33 -13.37
CA THR A 83 5.98 7.09 -13.71
C THR A 83 5.08 6.10 -14.45
N ASP A 84 5.68 5.17 -15.19
CA ASP A 84 4.93 4.11 -15.90
C ASP A 84 3.97 3.32 -14.99
N PRO A 85 4.35 2.91 -13.76
CA PRO A 85 3.43 2.27 -12.82
C PRO A 85 2.19 3.12 -12.48
N VAL A 86 2.34 4.44 -12.34
CA VAL A 86 1.21 5.35 -12.11
C VAL A 86 0.34 5.47 -13.35
N ARG A 87 0.94 5.62 -14.54
CA ARG A 87 0.21 5.69 -15.81
C ARG A 87 -0.64 4.44 -16.04
N LEU A 88 -0.11 3.26 -15.72
CA LEU A 88 -0.82 1.99 -15.83
C LEU A 88 -1.95 1.87 -14.80
N SER A 89 -1.65 2.07 -13.52
CA SER A 89 -2.62 1.84 -12.44
C SER A 89 -3.70 2.92 -12.33
N GLY A 90 -3.40 4.15 -12.76
CA GLY A 90 -4.21 5.34 -12.48
C GLY A 90 -4.23 5.71 -10.99
N ALA A 91 -3.22 5.28 -10.22
CA ALA A 91 -3.09 5.55 -8.79
C ALA A 91 -1.64 5.84 -8.41
N ALA A 92 -1.44 6.78 -7.49
CA ALA A 92 -0.14 7.13 -6.92
C ALA A 92 -0.22 7.09 -5.38
N ASN A 93 0.82 6.56 -4.74
CA ASN A 93 0.95 6.55 -3.28
C ASN A 93 2.10 7.47 -2.80
N LEU A 94 2.78 8.14 -3.73
CA LEU A 94 3.87 9.07 -3.46
C LEU A 94 3.86 10.20 -4.50
N LEU A 95 3.86 11.44 -4.03
CA LEU A 95 4.09 12.65 -4.81
C LEU A 95 5.42 13.27 -4.37
N VAL A 96 6.30 13.58 -5.30
CA VAL A 96 7.60 14.23 -5.03
C VAL A 96 7.56 15.64 -5.60
N ARG A 97 7.95 16.64 -4.80
CA ARG A 97 7.96 18.04 -5.25
C ARG A 97 9.27 18.33 -5.98
N HIS A 98 9.15 18.73 -7.25
CA HIS A 98 10.22 19.30 -8.05
C HIS A 98 9.89 20.77 -8.33
N GLU A 99 10.44 21.67 -7.52
CA GLU A 99 10.21 23.12 -7.59
C GLU A 99 8.73 23.55 -7.52
N LYS A 100 8.05 23.65 -8.66
CA LYS A 100 6.63 24.06 -8.77
C LYS A 100 5.76 22.95 -9.35
N GLN A 101 6.31 21.74 -9.45
CA GLN A 101 5.66 20.57 -10.02
C GLN A 101 5.70 19.41 -9.04
N LEU A 102 4.80 18.46 -9.26
CA LEU A 102 4.71 17.19 -8.57
C LEU A 102 5.01 16.07 -9.56
N GLU A 103 5.87 15.14 -9.16
CA GLU A 103 6.07 13.87 -9.83
C GLU A 103 5.33 12.76 -9.06
N ALA A 104 4.53 11.96 -9.77
CA ALA A 104 3.74 10.89 -9.16
C ALA A 104 4.40 9.51 -9.32
N HIS A 105 4.50 8.80 -8.21
CA HIS A 105 5.04 7.44 -8.10
C HIS A 105 4.06 6.50 -7.41
N ASN A 106 4.22 5.21 -7.68
CA ASN A 106 3.48 4.14 -7.03
C ASN A 106 4.42 3.05 -6.53
N THR A 107 4.84 3.13 -5.28
CA THR A 107 5.74 2.16 -4.64
C THR A 107 5.01 0.91 -4.15
N ASP A 108 3.68 0.90 -4.08
CA ASP A 108 2.91 -0.30 -3.74
C ASP A 108 3.08 -1.38 -4.82
N ILE A 109 3.16 -1.00 -6.10
CA ILE A 109 3.39 -1.92 -7.22
C ILE A 109 4.74 -2.62 -7.07
N THR A 110 5.79 -1.87 -6.70
CA THR A 110 7.12 -2.42 -6.41
C THR A 110 7.07 -3.42 -5.26
N ALA A 111 6.35 -3.07 -4.18
CA ALA A 111 6.19 -3.95 -3.03
C ALA A 111 5.47 -5.26 -3.36
N VAL A 112 4.35 -5.18 -4.10
CA VAL A 112 3.63 -6.39 -4.53
C VAL A 112 4.50 -7.27 -5.42
N THR A 113 5.22 -6.67 -6.37
CA THR A 113 6.12 -7.42 -7.27
C THR A 113 7.20 -8.17 -6.48
N ALA A 114 7.83 -7.49 -5.51
CA ALA A 114 8.88 -8.09 -4.68
C ALA A 114 8.34 -9.22 -3.78
N LEU A 115 7.20 -9.01 -3.13
CA LEU A 115 6.63 -9.96 -2.16
C LEU A 115 5.96 -11.16 -2.81
N HIS A 116 5.37 -10.99 -4.00
CA HIS A 116 4.84 -12.10 -4.77
C HIS A 116 5.95 -12.98 -5.36
N GLY A 117 7.07 -12.37 -5.76
CA GLY A 117 8.16 -13.06 -6.44
C GLY A 117 7.74 -13.62 -7.82
N ASP A 118 8.53 -14.55 -8.36
CA ASP A 118 8.40 -15.06 -9.75
C ASP A 118 7.35 -16.14 -9.96
N ARG A 119 6.27 -16.11 -9.16
CA ARG A 119 5.16 -17.05 -9.30
C ARG A 119 4.26 -16.68 -10.47
N SER A 120 3.48 -17.67 -10.90
CA SER A 120 2.31 -17.47 -11.75
C SER A 120 1.11 -18.08 -11.03
N GLU A 121 -0.04 -17.44 -11.18
CA GLU A 121 -1.26 -17.76 -10.44
C GLU A 121 -2.37 -18.13 -11.41
N ARG A 122 -3.01 -19.29 -11.20
CA ARG A 122 -4.12 -19.73 -12.06
C ARG A 122 -5.37 -18.89 -11.82
N HIS A 123 -5.55 -18.41 -10.60
CA HIS A 123 -6.72 -17.63 -10.23
C HIS A 123 -6.40 -16.76 -9.02
N ALA A 124 -6.54 -15.45 -9.19
CA ALA A 124 -6.50 -14.49 -8.09
C ALA A 124 -7.93 -14.06 -7.71
N VAL A 125 -8.24 -14.12 -6.41
CA VAL A 125 -9.49 -13.56 -5.86
C VAL A 125 -9.15 -12.30 -5.07
N MET A 126 -9.71 -11.17 -5.49
CA MET A 126 -9.48 -9.86 -4.91
C MET A 126 -10.70 -9.42 -4.12
N PHE A 127 -10.52 -9.28 -2.81
CA PHE A 127 -11.47 -8.62 -1.92
C PHE A 127 -11.10 -7.14 -1.87
N GLY A 128 -11.94 -6.29 -2.44
CA GLY A 128 -11.72 -4.86 -2.60
C GLY A 128 -11.20 -4.47 -3.98
N ALA A 129 -11.62 -3.29 -4.46
CA ALA A 129 -11.30 -2.76 -5.79
C ALA A 129 -10.56 -1.40 -5.75
N GLY A 130 -10.01 -1.02 -4.59
CA GLY A 130 -9.30 0.24 -4.37
C GLY A 130 -7.87 0.28 -4.92
N GLY A 131 -7.09 1.27 -4.46
CA GLY A 131 -5.70 1.49 -4.92
C GLY A 131 -4.77 0.29 -4.71
N ALA A 132 -4.94 -0.48 -3.63
CA ALA A 132 -4.17 -1.71 -3.38
C ALA A 132 -4.46 -2.81 -4.42
N ALA A 133 -5.73 -2.95 -4.81
CA ALA A 133 -6.12 -3.87 -5.87
C ALA A 133 -5.57 -3.43 -7.23
N ARG A 134 -5.63 -2.13 -7.55
CA ARG A 134 -5.00 -1.56 -8.76
C ARG A 134 -3.50 -1.82 -8.81
N ALA A 135 -2.80 -1.64 -7.69
CA ALA A 135 -1.37 -1.93 -7.60
C ALA A 135 -1.09 -3.41 -7.86
N THR A 136 -1.92 -4.30 -7.30
CA THR A 136 -1.78 -5.75 -7.49
C THR A 136 -2.00 -6.16 -8.95
N LEU A 137 -3.04 -5.65 -9.62
CA LEU A 137 -3.27 -5.95 -11.05
C LEU A 137 -2.10 -5.54 -11.92
N VAL A 138 -1.54 -4.35 -11.70
CA VAL A 138 -0.39 -3.88 -12.49
C VAL A 138 0.87 -4.68 -12.18
N ALA A 139 1.14 -4.97 -10.90
CA ALA A 139 2.31 -5.74 -10.48
C ALA A 139 2.29 -7.18 -11.03
N LEU A 140 1.10 -7.78 -11.11
CA LEU A 140 0.91 -9.17 -11.52
C LEU A 140 0.38 -9.31 -12.95
N LYS A 141 0.52 -8.25 -13.76
CA LYS A 141 0.24 -8.31 -15.20
C LYS A 141 1.05 -9.46 -15.82
N ASP A 142 0.41 -10.27 -16.66
CA ASP A 142 0.97 -11.46 -17.31
C ASP A 142 1.38 -12.59 -16.35
N ARG A 143 1.05 -12.49 -15.05
CA ARG A 143 1.35 -13.53 -14.03
C ARG A 143 0.10 -14.20 -13.47
N VAL A 144 -1.10 -13.79 -13.90
CA VAL A 144 -2.37 -14.34 -13.43
C VAL A 144 -3.26 -14.71 -14.61
N ASP A 145 -3.78 -15.94 -14.64
CA ASP A 145 -4.64 -16.41 -15.74
C ASP A 145 -6.05 -15.82 -15.65
N HIS A 146 -6.65 -15.77 -14.45
CA HIS A 146 -7.97 -15.18 -14.21
C HIS A 146 -8.02 -14.38 -12.89
N VAL A 147 -8.73 -13.25 -12.87
CA VAL A 147 -8.97 -12.44 -11.67
C VAL A 147 -10.47 -12.34 -11.37
N SER A 148 -10.87 -12.69 -10.15
CA SER A 148 -12.22 -12.40 -9.66
C SER A 148 -12.20 -11.25 -8.67
N ILE A 149 -13.05 -10.24 -8.89
CA ILE A 149 -13.08 -8.99 -8.11
C ILE A 149 -14.40 -8.92 -7.36
N ALA A 150 -14.34 -8.68 -6.04
CA ALA A 150 -15.49 -8.37 -5.21
C ALA A 150 -15.27 -7.09 -4.41
N ASP A 151 -16.11 -6.09 -4.62
CA ASP A 151 -16.21 -4.90 -3.77
C ASP A 151 -17.69 -4.58 -3.51
N ARG A 152 -17.97 -3.85 -2.43
CA ARG A 152 -19.31 -3.32 -2.14
C ARG A 152 -19.67 -2.13 -3.02
N ASP A 153 -18.66 -1.45 -3.55
CA ASP A 153 -18.78 -0.33 -4.47
C ASP A 153 -18.66 -0.85 -5.91
N SER A 154 -19.80 -0.96 -6.59
CA SER A 154 -19.87 -1.46 -7.96
C SER A 154 -19.12 -0.57 -8.96
N GLU A 155 -19.01 0.73 -8.68
CA GLU A 155 -18.26 1.65 -9.52
C GLU A 155 -16.75 1.39 -9.37
N ALA A 156 -16.28 1.10 -8.16
CA ALA A 156 -14.89 0.69 -7.94
C ALA A 156 -14.56 -0.62 -8.67
N SER A 157 -15.43 -1.64 -8.57
CA SER A 157 -15.30 -2.91 -9.30
C SER A 157 -15.23 -2.68 -10.82
N ARG A 158 -16.16 -1.89 -11.38
CA ARG A 158 -16.21 -1.56 -12.80
C ARG A 158 -14.90 -0.92 -13.28
N GLN A 159 -14.39 0.07 -12.55
CA GLN A 159 -13.14 0.73 -12.92
C GLN A 159 -11.92 -0.20 -12.81
N LEU A 160 -11.94 -1.17 -11.89
CA LEU A 160 -10.87 -2.16 -11.77
C LEU A 160 -10.92 -3.19 -12.91
N LEU A 161 -12.11 -3.61 -13.33
CA LEU A 161 -12.31 -4.43 -14.53
C LEU A 161 -11.83 -3.73 -15.80
N GLU A 162 -12.13 -2.43 -15.96
CA GLU A 162 -11.61 -1.64 -17.09
C GLU A 162 -10.08 -1.54 -17.07
N LEU A 163 -9.47 -1.48 -15.88
CA LEU A 163 -8.02 -1.57 -15.76
C LEU A 163 -7.52 -2.95 -16.20
N ALA A 164 -8.10 -4.04 -15.71
CA ALA A 164 -7.73 -5.40 -16.11
C ALA A 164 -7.81 -5.60 -17.62
N ALA A 165 -8.90 -5.14 -18.25
CA ALA A 165 -9.08 -5.20 -19.71
C ALA A 165 -8.00 -4.41 -20.46
N ARG A 166 -7.62 -3.21 -20.00
CA ARG A 166 -6.52 -2.43 -20.59
C ARG A 166 -5.15 -3.10 -20.42
N LEU A 167 -4.97 -3.91 -19.38
CA LEU A 167 -3.77 -4.71 -19.14
C LEU A 167 -3.79 -6.03 -19.93
N GLY A 168 -4.89 -6.38 -20.60
CA GLY A 168 -5.06 -7.63 -21.33
C GLY A 168 -5.32 -8.85 -20.43
N MET A 169 -5.79 -8.63 -19.20
CA MET A 169 -6.07 -9.68 -18.23
C MET A 169 -7.51 -10.17 -18.35
N ASP A 170 -7.72 -11.47 -18.15
CA ASP A 170 -9.06 -12.01 -17.95
C ASP A 170 -9.52 -11.73 -16.51
N ALA A 171 -10.63 -11.00 -16.38
CA ALA A 171 -11.16 -10.61 -15.08
C ALA A 171 -12.70 -10.57 -15.10
N SER A 172 -13.30 -10.95 -13.97
CA SER A 172 -14.75 -10.91 -13.78
C SER A 172 -15.12 -10.32 -12.42
N GLU A 173 -16.25 -9.61 -12.37
CA GLU A 173 -16.86 -9.23 -11.09
C GLU A 173 -17.63 -10.40 -10.50
N THR A 174 -17.60 -10.52 -9.19
CA THR A 174 -18.37 -11.50 -8.43
C THR A 174 -18.96 -10.85 -7.17
N THR A 175 -20.03 -11.44 -6.64
CA THR A 175 -20.51 -11.07 -5.31
C THR A 175 -19.50 -11.46 -4.23
N TRP A 176 -19.62 -10.85 -3.04
CA TRP A 176 -18.79 -11.19 -1.88
C TRP A 176 -18.79 -12.70 -1.59
N ASP A 177 -19.97 -13.31 -1.47
CA ASP A 177 -20.10 -14.76 -1.23
C ASP A 177 -19.53 -15.59 -2.40
N GLY A 178 -19.63 -15.07 -3.63
CA GLY A 178 -19.00 -15.70 -4.80
C GLY A 178 -17.48 -15.70 -4.69
N ALA A 179 -16.87 -14.57 -4.31
CA ALA A 179 -15.44 -14.48 -4.05
C ALA A 179 -15.02 -15.41 -2.90
N GLN A 180 -15.79 -15.50 -1.82
CA GLN A 180 -15.50 -16.44 -0.73
C GLN A 180 -15.47 -17.90 -1.21
N ARG A 181 -16.45 -18.32 -2.04
CA ARG A 181 -16.47 -19.68 -2.62
C ARG A 181 -15.31 -19.93 -3.59
N GLN A 182 -14.99 -18.94 -4.41
CA GLN A 182 -13.91 -19.00 -5.39
C GLN A 182 -12.53 -19.05 -4.70
N ALA A 183 -12.34 -18.28 -3.61
CA ALA A 183 -11.09 -18.23 -2.86
C ALA A 183 -10.64 -19.62 -2.39
N LEU A 184 -11.57 -20.52 -2.06
CA LEU A 184 -11.26 -21.89 -1.60
C LEU A 184 -10.54 -22.74 -2.66
N ARG A 185 -10.53 -22.31 -3.93
CA ARG A 185 -9.90 -22.99 -5.07
C ARG A 185 -8.87 -22.11 -5.79
N ALA A 186 -8.72 -20.85 -5.37
CA ALA A 186 -7.82 -19.88 -5.96
C ALA A 186 -6.38 -20.15 -5.52
N SER A 187 -5.42 -19.75 -6.36
CA SER A 187 -3.99 -19.85 -6.04
C SER A 187 -3.45 -18.56 -5.41
N LEU A 188 -4.16 -17.44 -5.55
CA LEU A 188 -3.86 -16.18 -4.86
C LEU A 188 -5.14 -15.56 -4.27
N ILE A 189 -5.08 -15.20 -2.98
CA ILE A 189 -6.14 -14.47 -2.29
C ILE A 189 -5.59 -13.12 -1.86
N VAL A 190 -6.21 -12.04 -2.31
CA VAL A 190 -5.77 -10.66 -2.02
C VAL A 190 -6.82 -9.95 -1.17
N ASN A 191 -6.48 -9.61 0.07
CA ASN A 191 -7.26 -8.69 0.87
C ASN A 191 -6.79 -7.25 0.63
N ALA A 192 -7.49 -6.55 -0.25
CA ALA A 192 -7.34 -5.12 -0.52
C ALA A 192 -8.42 -4.28 0.19
N THR A 193 -9.10 -4.85 1.20
CA THR A 193 -10.09 -4.16 2.03
C THR A 193 -9.51 -3.71 3.37
N PRO A 194 -10.26 -2.91 4.16
CA PRO A 194 -9.93 -2.65 5.56
C PRO A 194 -10.24 -3.80 6.53
N LEU A 195 -10.87 -4.90 6.11
CA LEU A 195 -11.24 -6.01 6.99
C LEU A 195 -9.98 -6.71 7.52
N GLY A 196 -9.90 -6.90 8.83
CA GLY A 196 -8.69 -7.35 9.54
C GLY A 196 -8.07 -6.25 10.39
N LYS A 197 -8.50 -4.98 10.25
CA LYS A 197 -8.06 -3.88 11.12
C LYS A 197 -8.55 -4.05 12.55
N ASN A 198 -9.70 -4.71 12.75
CA ASN A 198 -10.21 -5.02 14.07
C ASN A 198 -9.93 -6.48 14.42
N ARG A 199 -9.59 -6.75 15.67
CA ARG A 199 -9.34 -8.12 16.17
C ARG A 199 -10.52 -9.08 16.03
N GLN A 200 -11.74 -8.55 15.84
CA GLN A 200 -12.96 -9.33 15.70
C GLN A 200 -13.27 -9.69 14.24
N ASP A 201 -12.57 -9.09 13.28
CA ASP A 201 -12.75 -9.38 11.86
C ASP A 201 -12.23 -10.80 11.57
N GLY A 202 -13.03 -11.59 10.85
CA GLY A 202 -12.61 -12.91 10.37
C GLY A 202 -11.78 -12.84 9.08
N PRO A 203 -11.27 -13.99 8.59
CA PRO A 203 -10.63 -14.05 7.28
C PRO A 203 -11.62 -13.63 6.19
N VAL A 204 -11.16 -12.92 5.16
CA VAL A 204 -12.06 -12.37 4.12
C VAL A 204 -12.81 -13.45 3.33
N TRP A 205 -12.27 -14.67 3.25
CA TRP A 205 -12.90 -15.83 2.62
C TRP A 205 -13.75 -16.69 3.58
N GLY A 206 -13.84 -16.34 4.86
CA GLY A 206 -14.51 -17.13 5.89
C GLY A 206 -13.59 -18.18 6.53
N MET A 207 -14.19 -19.18 7.20
CA MET A 207 -13.47 -20.15 8.03
C MET A 207 -13.02 -21.42 7.29
N ALA A 208 -13.31 -21.54 6.00
CA ALA A 208 -12.95 -22.71 5.22
C ALA A 208 -11.45 -22.71 4.86
N GLY A 209 -10.90 -23.90 4.66
CA GLY A 209 -9.53 -24.09 4.17
C GLY A 209 -9.37 -23.61 2.72
N LEU A 210 -8.18 -23.11 2.40
CA LEU A 210 -7.79 -22.72 1.04
C LEU A 210 -7.12 -23.91 0.34
N ALA A 211 -6.80 -23.74 -0.95
CA ALA A 211 -6.02 -24.73 -1.68
C ALA A 211 -4.57 -24.79 -1.15
N ASP A 212 -3.95 -25.98 -1.17
CA ASP A 212 -2.59 -26.18 -0.64
C ASP A 212 -1.51 -25.36 -1.38
N ASP A 213 -1.77 -24.94 -2.62
CA ASP A 213 -0.89 -24.11 -3.43
C ASP A 213 -1.14 -22.60 -3.29
N ALA A 214 -2.11 -22.21 -2.45
CA ALA A 214 -2.54 -20.84 -2.30
C ALA A 214 -1.48 -19.94 -1.63
N MET A 215 -1.47 -18.68 -2.05
CA MET A 215 -0.81 -17.57 -1.38
C MET A 215 -1.84 -16.56 -0.87
N VAL A 216 -1.67 -16.07 0.36
CA VAL A 216 -2.49 -15.00 0.92
C VAL A 216 -1.70 -13.69 0.94
N TYR A 217 -2.22 -12.67 0.28
CA TYR A 217 -1.68 -11.31 0.32
C TYR A 217 -2.66 -10.42 1.10
N ASP A 218 -2.27 -9.98 2.29
CA ASP A 218 -3.10 -9.10 3.12
C ASP A 218 -2.49 -7.70 3.22
N PHE A 219 -3.14 -6.68 2.63
CA PHE A 219 -2.66 -5.30 2.73
C PHE A 219 -2.87 -4.69 4.13
N VAL A 220 -3.62 -5.35 5.00
CA VAL A 220 -3.89 -4.82 6.34
C VAL A 220 -2.66 -4.98 7.22
N TYR A 221 -2.07 -3.84 7.61
CA TYR A 221 -1.14 -3.76 8.71
C TYR A 221 -1.90 -3.34 9.98
N ALA A 222 -1.79 -4.15 11.03
CA ALA A 222 -2.39 -3.87 12.33
C ALA A 222 -1.43 -4.27 13.45
N LYS A 223 -1.67 -3.77 14.68
CA LYS A 223 -0.92 -4.16 15.89
C LYS A 223 -1.26 -5.58 16.39
N HIS A 224 -1.78 -6.43 15.53
CA HIS A 224 -2.11 -7.83 15.78
C HIS A 224 -2.00 -8.60 14.47
N VAL A 225 -1.92 -9.93 14.55
CA VAL A 225 -2.01 -10.81 13.38
C VAL A 225 -3.47 -10.83 12.92
N THR A 226 -3.73 -10.47 11.66
CA THR A 226 -5.08 -10.51 11.09
C THR A 226 -5.58 -11.95 11.01
N ALA A 227 -6.89 -12.16 11.03
CA ALA A 227 -7.45 -13.50 10.91
C ALA A 227 -7.09 -14.18 9.57
N SER A 228 -6.99 -13.41 8.48
CA SER A 228 -6.50 -13.89 7.18
C SER A 228 -5.08 -14.48 7.30
N ILE A 229 -4.16 -13.73 7.89
CA ILE A 229 -2.77 -14.19 8.05
C ILE A 229 -2.66 -15.33 9.08
N ALA A 230 -3.45 -15.32 10.14
CA ALA A 230 -3.50 -16.42 11.10
C ALA A 230 -3.94 -17.73 10.42
N SER A 231 -5.01 -17.68 9.63
CA SER A 231 -5.50 -18.85 8.87
C SER A 231 -4.48 -19.36 7.86
N ALA A 232 -3.76 -18.48 7.17
CA ALA A 232 -2.68 -18.87 6.25
C ALA A 232 -1.54 -19.58 7.00
N LYS A 233 -1.12 -19.04 8.16
CA LYS A 233 -0.08 -19.65 9.01
C LYS A 233 -0.48 -21.02 9.54
N GLU A 234 -1.70 -21.17 10.02
CA GLU A 234 -2.22 -22.44 10.54
C GLU A 234 -2.24 -23.54 9.47
N GLN A 235 -2.51 -23.17 8.22
CA GLN A 235 -2.49 -24.09 7.08
C GLN A 235 -1.09 -24.28 6.47
N GLY A 236 -0.06 -23.57 6.94
CA GLY A 236 1.29 -23.62 6.36
C GLY A 236 1.39 -23.00 4.96
N LEU A 237 0.46 -22.12 4.60
CA LEU A 237 0.42 -21.45 3.29
C LEU A 237 1.45 -20.33 3.20
N ARG A 238 1.81 -19.97 1.97
CA ARG A 238 2.59 -18.75 1.74
C ARG A 238 1.73 -17.53 2.01
N TYR A 239 2.33 -16.49 2.58
CA TYR A 239 1.64 -15.24 2.77
C TYR A 239 2.59 -14.05 2.68
N ALA A 240 2.03 -12.88 2.39
CA ALA A 240 2.63 -11.57 2.61
C ALA A 240 1.64 -10.74 3.42
N ASP A 241 2.07 -10.23 4.58
CA ASP A 241 1.21 -9.42 5.43
C ASP A 241 1.39 -7.91 5.20
N GLY A 242 0.57 -7.10 5.87
CA GLY A 242 0.62 -5.66 5.70
C GLY A 242 1.92 -5.04 6.21
N TRP A 243 2.64 -5.69 7.14
CA TRP A 243 3.94 -5.23 7.62
C TRP A 243 5.02 -5.49 6.58
N ASP A 244 5.00 -6.67 5.94
CA ASP A 244 5.86 -6.96 4.80
C ASP A 244 5.64 -5.93 3.69
N HIS A 245 4.38 -5.67 3.32
CA HIS A 245 4.04 -4.67 2.31
C HIS A 245 4.51 -3.27 2.72
N LEU A 246 4.25 -2.85 3.97
CA LEU A 246 4.68 -1.56 4.50
C LEU A 246 6.21 -1.38 4.41
N ARG A 247 6.98 -2.46 4.68
CA ARG A 247 8.44 -2.47 4.56
C ARG A 247 8.87 -2.24 3.11
N GLU A 248 8.39 -3.06 2.19
CA GLU A 248 8.85 -3.03 0.81
C GLU A 248 8.48 -1.72 0.11
N GLN A 249 7.26 -1.21 0.34
CA GLN A 249 6.86 0.06 -0.27
C GLN A 249 7.69 1.23 0.29
N ALA A 250 8.09 1.19 1.58
CA ALA A 250 8.91 2.23 2.20
C ALA A 250 10.35 2.17 1.69
N ALA A 251 10.91 0.96 1.54
CA ALA A 251 12.23 0.76 0.95
C ALA A 251 12.28 1.29 -0.49
N ALA A 252 11.23 1.06 -1.28
CA ALA A 252 11.12 1.57 -2.65
C ALA A 252 11.05 3.11 -2.73
N MET A 253 10.70 3.83 -1.65
CA MET A 253 10.75 5.29 -1.62
C MET A 253 12.17 5.85 -1.53
N VAL A 254 13.12 5.09 -0.96
CA VAL A 254 14.50 5.56 -0.69
C VAL A 254 15.19 6.10 -1.94
N PRO A 255 15.31 5.34 -3.05
CA PRO A 255 15.93 5.86 -4.27
C PRO A 255 15.13 7.01 -4.90
N VAL A 256 13.79 6.96 -4.82
CA VAL A 256 12.90 7.99 -5.39
C VAL A 256 13.10 9.34 -4.71
N LEU A 257 13.26 9.34 -3.38
CA LEU A 257 13.49 10.54 -2.58
C LEU A 257 14.96 11.00 -2.58
N GLY A 258 15.86 10.30 -3.30
CA GLY A 258 17.29 10.59 -3.29
C GLY A 258 17.93 10.41 -1.91
N LEU A 259 17.35 9.55 -1.07
CA LEU A 259 17.87 9.27 0.27
C LEU A 259 19.04 8.26 0.19
N PRO A 260 20.06 8.37 1.06
CA PRO A 260 21.16 7.41 1.13
C PRO A 260 20.70 5.95 1.25
N PRO A 261 21.39 4.97 0.64
CA PRO A 261 20.98 3.55 0.69
C PRO A 261 20.81 2.98 2.11
N GLN A 262 21.59 3.47 3.09
CA GLN A 262 21.48 3.08 4.49
C GLN A 262 20.10 3.37 5.11
N THR A 263 19.29 4.24 4.51
CA THR A 263 17.90 4.52 4.94
C THR A 263 17.05 3.25 4.91
N GLY A 264 17.24 2.36 3.93
CA GLY A 264 16.51 1.09 3.86
C GLY A 264 16.76 0.21 5.10
N LEU A 265 18.02 0.08 5.52
CA LEU A 265 18.41 -0.67 6.73
C LEU A 265 17.84 -0.04 8.00
N LEU A 266 17.75 1.29 8.06
CA LEU A 266 17.16 1.99 9.19
C LEU A 266 15.65 1.79 9.27
N LEU A 267 14.95 1.77 8.12
CA LEU A 267 13.52 1.46 8.04
C LEU A 267 13.25 0.06 8.55
N GLU A 268 13.99 -0.94 8.06
CA GLU A 268 13.85 -2.34 8.49
C GLU A 268 14.01 -2.49 10.01
N ARG A 269 15.09 -1.94 10.58
CA ARG A 269 15.35 -1.99 12.03
C ARG A 269 14.27 -1.28 12.85
N THR A 270 13.80 -0.14 12.36
CA THR A 270 12.75 0.64 13.05
C THR A 270 11.43 -0.12 13.02
N LEU A 271 11.07 -0.71 11.87
CA LEU A 271 9.87 -1.52 11.73
C LEU A 271 9.89 -2.75 12.65
N ALA A 272 11.03 -3.45 12.73
CA ALA A 272 11.21 -4.58 13.64
C ALA A 272 11.02 -4.17 15.11
N THR A 273 11.44 -2.96 15.49
CA THR A 273 11.23 -2.41 16.84
C THR A 273 9.76 -2.10 17.10
N ILE A 274 9.04 -1.51 16.13
CA ILE A 274 7.61 -1.20 16.26
C ILE A 274 6.80 -2.51 16.34
N HIS A 275 7.12 -3.49 15.51
CA HIS A 275 6.44 -4.79 15.48
C HIS A 275 6.74 -5.61 16.75
N GLY A 276 8.02 -5.71 17.13
CA GLY A 276 8.49 -6.46 18.30
C GLY A 276 8.19 -5.80 19.65
N GLY A 277 8.10 -4.46 19.70
CA GLY A 277 7.71 -3.71 20.91
C GLY A 277 6.25 -3.94 21.35
N SER A 278 5.44 -4.60 20.52
CA SER A 278 4.11 -5.11 20.93
C SER A 278 4.18 -6.43 21.70
N ALA A 279 5.35 -7.06 21.79
CA ALA A 279 5.65 -8.25 22.59
C ALA A 279 6.83 -7.95 23.52
N ALA A 280 6.52 -7.32 24.66
CA ALA A 280 7.34 -7.20 25.88
C ALA A 280 8.88 -7.14 25.71
N VAL A 281 9.46 -5.99 26.01
CA VAL A 281 10.82 -5.94 26.58
C VAL A 281 10.76 -5.13 27.87
N GLY A 282 10.83 -5.87 28.99
CA GLY A 282 11.10 -5.33 30.32
C GLY A 282 12.52 -4.76 30.42
N PRO A 283 12.82 -3.99 31.48
CA PRO A 283 13.92 -3.04 31.45
C PRO A 283 15.29 -3.68 31.70
N ILE A 284 16.23 -3.22 30.86
CA ILE A 284 17.70 -3.07 30.99
C ILE A 284 18.52 -4.35 31.11
#